data_AF-A0A7V2UKU0-F1
#
_entry.id   AF-A0A7V2UKU0-F1
#
_cell.length_a   1.000
_cell.length_b   1.000
_cell.length_c   1.000
_cell.angle_alpha   90.00
_cell.angle_beta   90.00
_cell.angle_gamma   90.00
#
_symmetry.space_group_name_H-M   'P 1'
#
loop_
_entity.id
_entity.type
_entity.pdbx_description
1 polymer ?
#
loop_
_entity_poly.entity_id
_entity_poly.type
_entity_poly.pdbx_seq_one_letter_code
_entity_poly.pdbx_strand_id
1 'polypeptide(L)' 'AAQISGGSRHIFGVMVESHLKGGAQKFTPGKDEVGQLEYGKSITDACIDWDASVQVLQTLSDAVRARRG' A
#
# COMPACT_ATOMS: atom_id res chain seq x y z
N ALA A 1 10.85 3.28 -7.34
CA ALA A 1 11.52 2.11 -7.96
C ALA A 1 12.78 2.47 -8.74
N ALA A 2 12.85 3.63 -9.41
CA ALA A 2 13.98 4.06 -10.25
C ALA A 2 15.38 3.93 -9.60
N GLN A 3 15.55 4.29 -8.32
CA GLN A 3 16.84 4.15 -7.64
C GLN A 3 17.28 2.69 -7.50
N ILE A 4 16.35 1.78 -7.21
CA ILE A 4 16.62 0.34 -7.10
C ILE A 4 17.01 -0.20 -8.47
N SER A 5 16.20 0.06 -9.51
CA SER A 5 16.50 -0.38 -10.88
C SER A 5 17.78 0.23 -11.43
N GLY A 6 18.12 1.45 -11.02
CA GLY A 6 19.38 2.13 -11.36
C GLY A 6 20.62 1.64 -10.62
N GLY A 7 20.53 0.54 -9.86
CA GLY A 7 21.69 -0.11 -9.24
C GLY A 7 21.83 0.07 -7.73
N SER A 8 21.00 0.91 -7.08
CA SER A 8 21.17 1.22 -5.66
C SER A 8 21.10 -0.04 -4.78
N ARG A 9 22.13 -0.23 -3.95
CA ARG A 9 22.22 -1.28 -2.92
C ARG A 9 21.97 -0.75 -1.51
N HIS A 10 21.70 0.54 -1.34
CA HIS A 10 21.54 1.18 -0.03
C HIS A 10 20.08 1.22 0.47
N ILE A 11 19.11 0.92 -0.39
CA ILE A 11 17.71 0.80 0.00
C ILE A 11 17.43 -0.66 0.34
N PHE A 12 17.18 -0.94 1.62
CA PHE A 12 16.91 -2.29 2.12
C PHE A 12 15.44 -2.71 1.93
N GLY A 13 14.50 -1.76 1.94
CA GLY A 13 13.07 -2.02 1.87
C GLY A 13 12.23 -0.75 1.78
N VAL A 14 10.92 -0.93 1.62
CA VAL A 14 9.91 0.13 1.62
C VAL A 14 8.71 -0.31 2.44
N MET A 15 7.96 0.65 2.97
CA MET A 15 6.67 0.43 3.64
C MET A 15 5.58 1.06 2.78
N VAL A 16 4.45 0.36 2.63
CA VAL A 16 3.29 0.81 1.85
C VAL A 16 2.03 0.50 2.65
N GLU A 17 1.17 1.50 2.84
CA GLU A 17 -0.13 1.32 3.47
C GLU A 17 -1.18 0.99 2.40
N SER A 18 -1.68 -0.23 2.45
CA SER A 18 -2.68 -0.73 1.52
C SER A 18 -3.84 -1.40 2.25
N HIS A 19 -4.99 -1.41 1.59
CA HIS A 19 -6.17 -2.13 2.05
C HIS A 19 -6.98 -2.62 0.84
N LEU A 20 -7.98 -3.46 1.05
CA LEU A 20 -8.84 -3.95 -0.03
C LEU A 20 -9.47 -2.81 -0.85
N LYS A 21 -9.90 -1.74 -0.18
CA LYS A 21 -10.45 -0.52 -0.78
C LYS A 21 -9.62 0.69 -0.38
N GLY A 22 -9.43 1.59 -1.33
CA GLY A 22 -8.62 2.79 -1.15
C GLY A 22 -9.28 3.86 -0.27
N GLY A 23 -8.45 4.77 0.21
CA GLY A 23 -8.85 5.87 1.07
C GLY A 23 -9.04 5.46 2.53
N ALA A 24 -9.78 6.29 3.27
CA ALA A 24 -10.15 6.06 4.65
C ALA A 24 -11.64 6.38 4.86
N GLN A 25 -12.21 5.87 5.95
CA GLN A 25 -13.55 6.18 6.43
C GLN A 25 -13.49 6.61 7.90
N LYS A 26 -14.45 7.42 8.34
CA LYS A 26 -14.48 7.90 9.73
C LYS A 26 -15.11 6.86 10.64
N PHE A 27 -14.53 6.68 11.82
CA PHE A 27 -15.10 5.88 12.89
C PHE A 27 -14.78 6.49 14.26
N THR A 28 -15.79 6.67 15.08
CA THR A 28 -15.72 7.18 16.45
C THR A 28 -16.31 6.13 17.39
N PRO A 29 -15.48 5.46 18.21
CA PRO A 29 -15.96 4.47 19.17
C PRO A 29 -17.08 5.01 20.07
N GLY A 30 -18.16 4.25 20.22
CA GLY A 30 -19.31 4.63 21.05
C GLY A 30 -20.27 5.64 20.42
N LYS A 31 -19.97 6.14 19.21
CA LYS A 31 -20.87 7.00 18.42
C LYS A 31 -21.28 6.33 17.11
N ASP A 32 -20.33 5.70 16.42
CA ASP A 32 -20.57 5.09 15.12
C ASP A 32 -20.80 3.58 15.25
N GLU A 33 -21.76 3.05 14.49
CA GLU A 33 -22.10 1.64 14.47
C GLU A 33 -21.09 0.85 13.62
N VAL A 34 -20.42 -0.13 14.22
CA VAL A 34 -19.39 -0.96 13.54
C VAL A 34 -19.95 -1.67 12.31
N GLY A 35 -21.23 -2.11 12.37
CA GLY A 35 -21.91 -2.79 11.27
C GLY A 35 -22.15 -1.92 10.03
N GLN A 36 -21.95 -0.60 10.11
CA GLN A 36 -22.09 0.33 8.99
C GLN A 36 -20.76 0.66 8.32
N LEU A 37 -19.63 0.15 8.83
CA LEU A 37 -18.33 0.37 8.21
C LEU A 37 -18.24 -0.38 6.88
N GLU A 38 -17.70 0.31 5.88
CA GLU A 38 -17.39 -0.29 4.60
C GLU A 38 -16.27 -1.34 4.81
N TYR A 39 -16.60 -2.60 4.61
CA TYR A 39 -15.63 -3.67 4.74
C TYR A 39 -14.43 -3.42 3.82
N GLY A 40 -13.24 -3.61 4.37
CA GLY A 40 -12.03 -3.50 3.59
C GLY A 40 -11.54 -2.06 3.37
N LYS A 41 -11.96 -1.07 4.15
CA LYS A 41 -11.48 0.32 4.07
C LYS A 41 -10.96 0.81 5.42
N SER A 42 -9.80 1.45 5.41
CA SER A 42 -9.12 1.93 6.63
C SER A 42 -9.99 2.90 7.43
N ILE A 43 -9.90 2.84 8.76
CA ILE A 43 -10.52 3.82 9.68
C ILE A 43 -9.50 4.82 10.26
N THR A 44 -8.23 4.68 9.89
CA THR A 44 -7.11 5.54 10.32
C THR A 44 -6.60 6.33 9.11
N ASP A 45 -5.41 6.01 8.62
CA ASP A 45 -4.79 6.66 7.49
C ASP A 45 -5.32 6.10 6.17
N ALA A 46 -5.29 6.93 5.13
CA ALA A 46 -5.78 6.55 3.82
C ALA A 46 -4.83 5.57 3.12
N CYS A 47 -5.34 4.41 2.75
CA CYS A 47 -4.58 3.37 2.05
C CYS A 47 -4.75 3.47 0.53
N ILE A 48 -3.80 2.91 -0.22
CA ILE A 48 -4.07 2.51 -1.62
C ILE A 48 -4.98 1.28 -1.65
N ASP A 49 -5.70 1.08 -2.76
CA ASP A 49 -6.54 -0.10 -2.95
C ASP A 49 -5.73 -1.34 -3.37
N TRP A 50 -6.44 -2.46 -3.53
CA TRP A 50 -5.84 -3.74 -3.89
C TRP A 50 -5.14 -3.72 -5.25
N ASP A 51 -5.76 -3.14 -6.27
CA ASP A 51 -5.21 -3.12 -7.62
C ASP A 51 -3.93 -2.28 -7.69
N ALA A 52 -3.93 -1.12 -7.02
CA ALA A 52 -2.73 -0.30 -6.85
C ALA A 52 -1.63 -1.05 -6.07
N SER A 53 -2.00 -1.86 -5.07
CA SER A 53 -1.04 -2.68 -4.32
C SER A 53 -0.32 -3.69 -5.22
N VAL A 54 -1.07 -4.40 -6.06
CA VAL A 54 -0.51 -5.34 -7.02
C VAL A 54 0.43 -4.63 -8.00
N GLN A 55 0.05 -3.46 -8.50
CA GLN A 55 0.89 -2.65 -9.40
C GLN A 55 2.18 -2.20 -8.73
N VAL A 56 2.13 -1.77 -7.47
CA VAL A 56 3.31 -1.37 -6.69
C VAL A 56 4.26 -2.55 -6.50
N LEU A 57 3.74 -3.71 -6.10
CA LEU A 57 4.54 -4.92 -5.91
C LEU A 57 5.19 -5.38 -7.23
N GLN A 58 4.44 -5.35 -8.33
CA GLN A 58 4.98 -5.68 -9.66
C GLN A 58 6.11 -4.72 -10.05
N THR A 59 5.89 -3.41 -9.89
CA THR A 59 6.89 -2.37 -10.19
C THR A 59 8.17 -2.55 -9.36
N LEU A 60 8.05 -2.89 -8.08
CA LEU A 60 9.20 -3.12 -7.20
C LEU A 60 9.92 -4.43 -7.52
N SER A 61 9.18 -5.50 -7.83
CA SER A 61 9.74 -6.77 -8.30
C SER A 61 10.59 -6.58 -9.55
N ASP A 62 10.07 -5.86 -10.55
CA ASP A 62 10.78 -5.61 -11.81
C ASP A 62 12.02 -4.75 -11.61
N ALA A 63 11.97 -3.75 -10.71
CA ALA A 63 13.15 -2.98 -10.35
C ALA A 63 14.23 -3.82 -9.64
N VAL A 64 13.84 -4.74 -8.77
CA VAL A 64 14.79 -5.66 -8.12
C VAL A 64 15.42 -6.61 -9.14
N ARG A 65 14.65 -7.11 -10.12
CA ARG A 65 15.17 -7.93 -11.22
C ARG A 65 16.15 -7.15 -12.08
N ALA A 66 15.79 -5.94 -12.51
CA ALA A 66 16.64 -5.07 -13.32
C ALA A 66 17.98 -4.77 -12.63
N ARG A 67 17.98 -4.59 -11.31
CA ARG A 67 19.18 -4.34 -10.51
C ARG A 67 20.15 -5.54 -10.44
N ARG A 68 19.62 -6.77 -10.58
CA ARG A 68 20.36 -8.04 -10.42
C ARG A 68 21.02 -8.48 -11.73
N GLY A 69 20.41 -8.17 -12.87
CA GLY A 69 21.03 -8.33 -14.20
C GLY A 69 22.18 -7.35 -14.37
#